data_AF-A0AA35S9U9-F1
#
_entry.id   AF-A0AA35S9U9-F1
#
_cell.length_a   1.000
_cell.length_b   1.000
_cell.length_c   1.000
_cell.angle_alpha   90.00
_cell.angle_beta   90.00
_cell.angle_gamma   90.00
#
_symmetry.space_group_name_H-M   'P 1'
#
loop_
_entity.id
_entity.type
_entity.pdbx_description
1 polymer ?
#
loop_
_entity_poly.entity_id
_entity_poly.type
_entity_poly.pdbx_seq_one_letter_code
_entity_poly.pdbx_strand_id
1 'polypeptide(L)'
;MQGQSYDAKVDLWSVGVILFESLFGAPPFASETLEELEIKVLDTKPVEIPDIPGVSQACADLLQGLLERDPQRRISFDRFFGHSFIDLDHMPSAQSLSRARSLIKQAVVKDSEGKLGLAVTLYCEALEHFLPALEYEDDPSTVEALKEKIKQYIERAEILKAAVKEKRPFLREKPHKLLGVNSEATDQRQGKQQNHAHLPAE
;
A
#
# COMPACT_ATOMS: atom_id res chain seq x y z
N MET A 1 -41.08 3.57 -16.99
CA MET A 1 -39.95 3.63 -16.05
C MET A 1 -39.14 2.35 -16.25
N GLN A 2 -38.00 2.46 -16.94
CA GLN A 2 -37.12 1.32 -17.18
C GLN A 2 -36.39 0.98 -15.88
N GLY A 3 -36.60 -0.24 -15.38
CA GLY A 3 -35.87 -0.78 -14.24
C GLY A 3 -34.39 -0.89 -14.59
N GLN A 4 -33.62 0.13 -14.20
CA GLN A 4 -32.18 0.02 -14.19
C GLN A 4 -31.82 -0.97 -13.08
N SER A 5 -31.01 -1.97 -13.43
CA SER A 5 -30.37 -2.90 -12.50
C SER A 5 -29.91 -2.12 -11.27
N TYR A 6 -30.48 -2.45 -10.10
CA TYR A 6 -29.99 -1.99 -8.81
C TYR A 6 -28.54 -2.44 -8.69
N ASP A 7 -27.61 -1.52 -8.92
CA ASP A 7 -26.17 -1.78 -8.84
C ASP A 7 -25.79 -1.66 -7.37
N ALA A 8 -25.27 -2.74 -6.76
CA ALA A 8 -24.91 -2.81 -5.34
C ALA A 8 -24.01 -1.64 -4.89
N LYS A 9 -23.36 -0.95 -5.83
CA LYS A 9 -22.66 0.33 -5.61
C LYS A 9 -23.52 1.47 -5.06
N VAL A 10 -24.84 1.34 -4.96
CA VAL A 10 -25.68 2.30 -4.20
C VAL A 10 -25.36 2.27 -2.70
N ASP A 11 -24.92 1.13 -2.16
CA ASP A 11 -24.50 1.04 -0.76
C ASP A 11 -23.23 1.87 -0.52
N LEU A 12 -22.30 1.86 -1.49
CA LEU A 12 -21.09 2.69 -1.44
C LEU A 12 -21.39 4.18 -1.48
N TRP A 13 -22.45 4.60 -2.18
CA TRP A 13 -22.91 5.99 -2.14
C TRP A 13 -23.38 6.36 -0.73
N SER A 14 -24.21 5.52 -0.12
CA SER A 14 -24.70 5.71 1.25
C SER A 14 -23.55 5.76 2.26
N VAL A 15 -22.53 4.91 2.12
CA VAL A 15 -21.30 4.96 2.93
C VAL A 15 -20.58 6.30 2.76
N GLY A 16 -20.47 6.82 1.52
CA GLY A 16 -19.90 8.13 1.26
C GLY A 16 -20.66 9.27 1.94
N VAL A 17 -22.00 9.22 1.93
CA VAL A 17 -22.85 10.22 2.60
C VAL A 17 -22.63 10.20 4.12
N ILE A 18 -22.59 9.01 4.73
CA ILE A 18 -22.35 8.84 6.17
C ILE A 18 -20.95 9.33 6.55
N LEU A 19 -19.94 9.00 5.75
CA LEU A 19 -18.56 9.45 5.97
C LEU A 19 -18.45 10.97 5.87
N PHE A 20 -19.09 11.58 4.86
CA PHE A 20 -19.16 13.02 4.71
C PHE A 20 -19.76 13.66 5.97
N GLU A 21 -20.94 13.19 6.40
CA GLU A 21 -21.61 13.73 7.59
C GLU A 21 -20.77 13.57 8.85
N SER A 22 -20.05 12.45 9.00
CA SER A 22 -19.16 12.22 10.14
C SER A 22 -17.97 13.19 10.18
N LEU A 23 -17.49 13.64 9.02
CA LEU A 23 -16.36 14.57 8.91
C LEU A 23 -16.79 16.04 9.03
N PHE A 24 -17.93 16.41 8.46
CA PHE A 24 -18.36 17.80 8.32
C PHE A 24 -19.54 18.19 9.22
N GLY A 25 -20.13 17.22 9.94
CA GLY A 25 -21.25 17.42 10.87
C GLY A 25 -22.62 17.58 10.20
N ALA A 26 -22.69 17.55 8.88
CA ALA A 26 -23.94 17.63 8.11
C ALA A 26 -23.81 16.84 6.80
N PRO A 27 -24.90 16.27 6.27
CA PRO A 27 -24.87 15.54 5.00
C PRO A 27 -24.61 16.47 3.82
N PRO A 28 -24.02 15.97 2.72
CA PRO A 28 -23.62 16.77 1.56
C PRO A 28 -24.80 17.44 0.83
N PHE A 29 -26.02 16.92 1.02
CA PHE A 29 -27.23 17.41 0.37
C PHE A 29 -28.29 17.90 1.37
N ALA A 30 -27.88 18.39 2.54
CA ALA A 30 -28.81 18.97 3.52
C ALA A 30 -29.71 20.03 2.85
N SER A 31 -31.03 19.90 3.03
CA SER A 31 -32.07 20.73 2.41
C SER A 31 -33.25 20.89 3.37
N GLU A 32 -34.00 21.98 3.23
CA GLU A 32 -35.18 22.26 4.06
C GLU A 32 -36.44 21.57 3.52
N THR A 33 -36.47 21.29 2.22
CA THR A 33 -37.59 20.62 1.53
C THR A 33 -37.13 19.36 0.79
N LEU A 34 -38.06 18.43 0.57
CA LEU A 34 -37.82 17.22 -0.22
C LEU A 34 -37.51 17.57 -1.68
N GLU A 35 -38.16 18.60 -2.23
CA GLU A 35 -37.97 19.07 -3.60
C GLU A 35 -36.54 19.57 -3.82
N GLU A 36 -35.99 20.35 -2.87
CA GLU A 36 -34.59 20.79 -2.91
C GLU A 36 -33.61 19.63 -2.79
N LEU A 37 -33.91 18.65 -1.92
CA LEU A 37 -33.10 17.44 -1.79
C LEU A 37 -33.07 16.65 -3.11
N GLU A 38 -34.22 16.43 -3.73
CA GLU A 38 -34.32 15.73 -5.01
C GLU A 38 -33.51 16.46 -6.10
N ILE A 39 -33.59 17.79 -6.19
CA ILE A 39 -32.80 18.58 -7.13
C ILE A 39 -31.30 18.38 -6.90
N LYS A 40 -30.82 18.45 -5.64
CA LYS A 40 -29.39 18.28 -5.31
C LYS A 40 -28.91 16.85 -5.55
N VAL A 41 -29.72 15.85 -5.22
CA VAL A 41 -29.38 14.43 -5.40
C VAL A 41 -29.37 14.05 -6.88
N LEU A 42 -30.24 14.64 -7.71
CA LEU A 42 -30.30 14.37 -9.15
C LEU A 42 -29.41 15.29 -10.00
N ASP A 43 -28.72 16.26 -9.38
CA ASP A 43 -27.76 17.12 -10.09
C ASP A 43 -26.64 16.28 -10.74
N THR A 44 -25.99 16.86 -11.74
CA THR A 44 -24.82 16.32 -12.43
C THR A 44 -23.51 16.88 -11.89
N LYS A 45 -23.56 17.98 -11.13
CA LYS A 45 -22.36 18.59 -10.55
C LYS A 45 -21.68 17.65 -9.55
N PRO A 46 -20.33 17.53 -9.59
CA PRO A 46 -19.59 16.78 -8.57
C PRO A 46 -19.94 17.24 -7.16
N VAL A 47 -19.89 16.32 -6.20
CA VAL A 47 -20.06 16.68 -4.78
C VAL A 47 -18.83 17.46 -4.33
N GLU A 48 -19.06 18.66 -3.82
CA GLU A 48 -17.98 19.50 -3.29
C GLU A 48 -17.55 18.97 -1.92
N ILE A 49 -16.27 18.66 -1.77
CA ILE A 49 -15.68 18.24 -0.51
C ILE A 49 -14.93 19.44 0.06
N PRO A 50 -15.34 19.98 1.21
CA PRO A 50 -14.66 21.11 1.83
C PRO A 50 -13.19 20.80 2.12
N ASP A 51 -12.30 21.69 1.69
CA ASP A 51 -10.89 21.63 2.05
C ASP A 51 -10.70 22.21 3.46
N ILE A 52 -10.72 21.34 4.46
CA ILE A 52 -10.56 21.70 5.88
C ILE A 52 -9.31 21.05 6.48
N PRO A 53 -8.63 21.74 7.41
CA PRO A 53 -7.54 21.14 8.16
C PRO A 53 -8.04 19.92 8.94
N GLY A 54 -7.41 18.76 8.73
CA GLY A 54 -7.73 17.52 9.46
C GLY A 54 -8.22 16.37 8.57
N VAL A 55 -8.65 16.64 7.33
CA VAL A 55 -8.95 15.58 6.37
C VAL A 55 -7.67 15.20 5.63
N SER A 56 -7.24 13.94 5.73
CA SER A 56 -6.07 13.46 5.01
C SER A 56 -6.37 13.33 3.51
N GLN A 57 -5.33 13.41 2.67
CA GLN A 57 -5.50 13.24 1.22
C GLN A 57 -6.10 11.87 0.86
N ALA A 58 -5.75 10.82 1.61
CA ALA A 58 -6.32 9.48 1.43
C ALA A 58 -7.81 9.43 1.79
N CYS A 59 -8.23 10.14 2.84
CA CYS A 59 -9.65 10.26 3.20
C CYS A 59 -10.44 11.00 2.11
N ALA A 60 -9.91 12.13 1.63
CA ALA A 60 -10.53 12.90 0.56
C ALA A 60 -10.65 12.10 -0.74
N ASP A 61 -9.61 11.35 -1.12
CA ASP A 61 -9.61 10.48 -2.31
C ASP A 61 -10.69 9.39 -2.21
N LEU A 62 -10.79 8.71 -1.06
CA LEU A 62 -11.85 7.73 -0.82
C LEU A 62 -13.24 8.37 -0.93
N LEU A 63 -13.43 9.52 -0.30
CA LEU A 63 -14.72 10.21 -0.26
C LEU A 63 -15.16 10.66 -1.66
N GLN A 64 -14.23 11.13 -2.51
CA GLN A 64 -14.49 11.42 -3.91
C GLN A 64 -14.93 10.16 -4.67
N GLY A 65 -14.25 9.03 -4.46
CA GLY A 65 -14.57 7.76 -5.10
C GLY A 65 -15.95 7.22 -4.72
N LEU A 66 -16.38 7.42 -3.46
CA LEU A 66 -17.69 6.99 -2.95
C LEU A 66 -18.82 7.90 -3.46
N LEU A 67 -18.59 9.21 -3.49
CA LEU A 67 -19.56 10.23 -3.90
C LEU A 67 -19.50 10.57 -5.41
N GLU A 68 -18.91 9.69 -6.21
CA GLU A 68 -18.99 9.75 -7.67
C GLU A 68 -20.43 9.42 -8.11
N ARG A 69 -20.99 10.33 -8.92
CA ARG A 69 -22.39 10.27 -9.34
C ARG A 69 -22.63 9.18 -10.37
N ASP A 70 -21.69 9.01 -11.31
CA ASP A 70 -21.77 7.94 -12.29
C ASP A 70 -21.45 6.59 -11.63
N PRO A 71 -22.41 5.65 -11.50
CA PRO A 71 -22.16 4.35 -10.86
C PRO A 71 -21.06 3.54 -11.56
N GLN A 72 -20.83 3.75 -12.86
CA GLN A 72 -19.76 3.07 -13.59
C GLN A 72 -18.37 3.57 -13.19
N ARG A 73 -18.27 4.86 -12.85
CA ARG A 73 -17.03 5.50 -12.39
C ARG A 73 -16.86 5.41 -10.87
N ARG A 74 -17.94 5.21 -10.13
CA ARG A 74 -17.92 5.03 -8.68
C ARG A 74 -17.02 3.88 -8.30
N ILE A 75 -16.26 4.09 -7.22
CA ILE A 75 -15.32 3.11 -6.67
C ILE A 75 -15.99 1.74 -6.55
N SER A 76 -15.28 0.68 -6.98
CA SER A 76 -15.77 -0.68 -6.81
C SER A 76 -15.55 -1.16 -5.38
N PHE A 77 -16.26 -2.21 -4.97
CA PHE A 77 -16.04 -2.84 -3.66
C PHE A 77 -14.59 -3.28 -3.45
N ASP A 78 -13.96 -3.92 -4.44
CA ASP A 78 -12.54 -4.32 -4.36
C ASP A 78 -11.61 -3.13 -4.12
N ARG A 79 -11.88 -2.00 -4.78
CA ARG A 79 -11.10 -0.77 -4.61
C ARG A 79 -11.38 -0.09 -3.28
N PHE A 80 -12.62 -0.14 -2.81
CA PHE A 80 -13.03 0.39 -1.51
C PHE A 80 -12.36 -0.35 -0.35
N PHE A 81 -12.46 -1.68 -0.33
CA PHE A 81 -11.87 -2.51 0.73
C PHE A 81 -10.34 -2.56 0.67
N GLY A 82 -9.74 -2.34 -0.51
CA GLY A 82 -8.28 -2.21 -0.68
C GLY A 82 -7.77 -0.77 -0.63
N HIS A 83 -8.61 0.20 -0.25
CA HIS A 83 -8.21 1.60 -0.22
C HIS A 83 -7.26 1.87 0.95
N SER A 84 -6.22 2.69 0.76
CA SER A 84 -5.21 2.96 1.82
C SER A 84 -5.78 3.61 3.08
N PHE A 85 -6.93 4.27 2.97
CA PHE A 85 -7.68 4.81 4.11
C PHE A 85 -8.42 3.71 4.90
N ILE A 86 -8.73 2.58 4.27
CA ILE A 86 -9.47 1.45 4.82
C ILE A 86 -8.46 0.34 5.12
N ASP A 87 -7.84 0.40 6.30
CA ASP A 87 -6.91 -0.63 6.77
C ASP A 87 -7.66 -1.75 7.51
N LEU A 88 -8.25 -2.67 6.74
CA LEU A 88 -8.93 -3.84 7.31
C LEU A 88 -7.95 -4.91 7.81
N ASP A 89 -6.73 -4.96 7.27
CA ASP A 89 -5.75 -6.00 7.63
C ASP A 89 -5.19 -5.80 9.04
N HIS A 90 -5.06 -4.53 9.47
CA HIS A 90 -4.60 -4.19 10.81
C HIS A 90 -5.72 -3.73 11.74
N MET A 91 -6.97 -3.72 11.28
CA MET A 91 -8.11 -3.36 12.12
C MET A 91 -8.09 -4.18 13.43
N PRO A 92 -8.08 -3.50 14.59
CA PRO A 92 -7.94 -4.18 15.87
C PRO A 92 -9.14 -5.09 16.08
N SER A 93 -8.85 -6.39 16.04
CA SER A 93 -9.82 -7.47 16.13
C SER A 93 -9.17 -8.64 16.84
N ALA A 94 -9.98 -9.54 17.39
CA ALA A 94 -9.47 -10.77 18.02
C ALA A 94 -8.60 -11.59 17.04
N GLN A 95 -8.95 -11.58 15.75
CA GLN A 95 -8.19 -12.24 14.70
C GLN A 95 -6.84 -11.55 14.46
N SER A 96 -6.81 -10.23 14.32
CA SER A 96 -5.57 -9.44 14.16
C SER A 96 -4.62 -9.67 15.34
N LEU A 97 -5.12 -9.65 16.59
CA LEU A 97 -4.34 -9.95 17.79
C LEU A 97 -3.81 -11.38 17.83
N SER A 98 -4.63 -12.36 17.43
CA SER A 98 -4.20 -13.76 17.37
C SER A 98 -3.08 -13.97 16.34
N ARG A 99 -3.17 -13.26 15.20
CA ARG A 99 -2.15 -13.25 14.15
C ARG A 99 -0.86 -12.61 14.65
N ALA A 100 -0.95 -11.44 15.29
CA ALA A 100 0.20 -10.76 15.89
C ALA A 100 0.95 -11.67 16.89
N ARG A 101 0.22 -12.35 17.79
CA ARG A 101 0.80 -13.32 18.74
C ARG A 101 1.50 -14.49 18.03
N SER A 102 0.90 -15.02 16.97
CA SER A 102 1.50 -16.09 16.16
C SER A 102 2.79 -15.64 15.47
N LEU A 103 2.79 -14.44 14.89
CA LEU A 103 3.95 -13.86 14.23
C LEU A 103 5.11 -13.62 15.21
N ILE A 104 4.84 -13.06 16.41
CA ILE A 104 5.86 -12.93 17.46
C ILE A 104 6.44 -14.27 17.85
N LYS A 105 5.60 -15.30 18.03
CA LYS A 105 6.08 -16.64 18.38
C LYS A 105 7.04 -17.18 17.32
N GLN A 106 6.71 -16.98 16.04
CA GLN A 106 7.59 -17.35 14.93
C GLN A 106 8.86 -16.49 14.88
N ALA A 107 8.75 -15.18 15.15
CA ALA A 107 9.88 -14.25 15.16
C ALA A 107 10.93 -14.68 16.20
N VAL A 108 10.51 -14.98 17.43
CA VAL A 108 11.40 -15.47 18.51
C VAL A 108 12.10 -16.77 18.13
N VAL A 109 11.39 -17.69 17.48
CA VAL A 109 11.98 -18.94 16.98
C VAL A 109 13.03 -18.65 15.91
N LYS A 110 12.73 -17.78 14.94
CA LYS A 110 13.69 -17.44 13.87
C LYS A 110 14.89 -16.64 14.37
N ASP A 111 14.68 -15.82 15.40
CA ASP A 111 15.73 -15.08 16.09
C ASP A 111 16.71 -16.04 16.78
N SER A 112 16.19 -17.00 17.56
CA SER A 112 17.00 -18.03 18.21
C SER A 112 17.69 -19.00 17.23
N GLU A 113 17.09 -19.25 16.06
CA GLU A 113 17.74 -19.98 14.94
C GLU A 113 18.85 -19.16 14.24
N GLY A 114 19.04 -17.88 14.59
CA GLY A 114 20.02 -16.99 13.96
C GLY A 114 19.61 -16.50 12.57
N LYS A 115 18.35 -16.73 12.15
CA LYS A 115 17.79 -16.26 10.87
C LYS A 115 17.32 -14.82 10.99
N LEU A 116 18.27 -13.92 11.24
CA LEU A 116 18.01 -12.53 11.66
C LEU A 116 17.12 -11.77 10.64
N GLY A 117 17.34 -11.94 9.34
CA GLY A 117 16.54 -11.26 8.32
C GLY A 117 15.06 -11.61 8.37
N LEU A 118 14.74 -12.91 8.50
CA LEU A 118 13.35 -13.37 8.64
C LEU A 118 12.75 -12.97 9.99
N ALA A 119 13.55 -13.00 11.07
CA ALA A 119 13.11 -12.56 12.39
C ALA A 119 12.71 -11.08 12.39
N VAL A 120 13.49 -10.20 11.76
CA VAL A 120 13.16 -8.77 11.61
C VAL A 120 11.82 -8.61 10.90
N THR A 121 11.63 -9.26 9.75
CA THR A 121 10.37 -9.17 9.00
C THR A 121 9.17 -9.60 9.85
N LEU A 122 9.27 -10.72 10.57
CA LEU A 122 8.19 -11.22 11.41
C LEU A 122 7.90 -10.32 12.61
N TYR A 123 8.93 -9.69 13.21
CA TYR A 123 8.72 -8.70 14.26
C TYR A 123 8.01 -7.44 13.73
N CYS A 124 8.41 -6.93 12.56
CA CYS A 124 7.75 -5.78 11.94
C CYS A 124 6.27 -6.09 11.59
N GLU A 125 6.00 -7.21 10.92
CA GLU A 125 4.62 -7.61 10.56
C GLU A 125 3.75 -7.79 11.82
N ALA A 126 4.29 -8.37 12.89
CA ALA A 126 3.54 -8.49 14.14
C ALA A 126 3.20 -7.14 14.77
N LEU A 127 4.11 -6.16 14.68
CA LEU A 127 3.92 -4.83 15.23
C LEU A 127 2.83 -4.04 14.49
N GLU A 128 2.71 -4.22 13.17
CA GLU A 128 1.65 -3.62 12.36
C GLU A 128 0.25 -4.04 12.87
N HIS A 129 0.09 -5.29 13.32
CA HIS A 129 -1.16 -5.75 13.94
C HIS A 129 -1.35 -5.32 15.41
N PHE A 130 -0.27 -5.14 16.18
CA PHE A 130 -0.34 -4.76 17.59
C PHE A 130 -0.57 -3.27 17.81
N LEU A 131 -0.08 -2.41 16.92
CA LEU A 131 -0.16 -0.95 17.08
C LEU A 131 -1.60 -0.44 17.12
N PRO A 132 -2.50 -0.82 16.18
CA PRO A 132 -3.90 -0.39 16.24
C PRO A 132 -4.60 -0.87 17.51
N ALA A 133 -4.23 -2.02 18.07
CA ALA A 133 -4.84 -2.50 19.31
C ALA A 133 -4.61 -1.57 20.51
N LEU A 134 -3.57 -0.71 20.50
CA LEU A 134 -3.37 0.29 21.55
C LEU A 134 -4.41 1.41 21.54
N GLU A 135 -4.97 1.72 20.37
CA GLU A 135 -5.91 2.82 20.20
C GLU A 135 -7.34 2.43 20.60
N TYR A 136 -7.63 1.13 20.67
CA TYR A 136 -8.97 0.57 20.89
C TYR A 136 -9.07 -0.28 22.17
N GLU A 137 -8.02 -0.31 23.00
CA GLU A 137 -8.04 -1.00 24.29
C GLU A 137 -8.46 -0.03 25.40
N ASP A 138 -9.57 -0.34 26.08
CA ASP A 138 -10.17 0.53 27.09
C ASP A 138 -9.49 0.37 28.47
N ASP A 139 -8.92 -0.81 28.76
CA ASP A 139 -8.32 -1.11 30.07
C ASP A 139 -6.89 -0.54 30.18
N PRO A 140 -6.64 0.44 31.08
CA PRO A 140 -5.34 1.09 31.19
C PRO A 140 -4.19 0.13 31.53
N SER A 141 -4.45 -0.89 32.34
CA SER A 141 -3.42 -1.86 32.73
C SER A 141 -2.99 -2.73 31.54
N THR A 142 -3.96 -3.17 30.75
CA THR A 142 -3.72 -3.93 29.51
C THR A 142 -2.98 -3.08 28.49
N VAL A 143 -3.36 -1.81 28.33
CA VAL A 143 -2.65 -0.84 27.48
C VAL A 143 -1.18 -0.70 27.90
N GLU A 144 -0.91 -0.54 29.20
CA GLU A 144 0.47 -0.43 29.70
C GLU A 144 1.29 -1.71 29.46
N ALA A 145 0.72 -2.87 29.75
CA ALA A 145 1.37 -4.15 29.51
C ALA A 145 1.65 -4.38 28.02
N LEU A 146 0.71 -4.00 27.15
CA LEU A 146 0.84 -4.11 25.71
C LEU A 146 1.88 -3.13 25.15
N LYS A 147 1.90 -1.88 25.63
CA LYS A 147 2.93 -0.88 25.29
C LYS A 147 4.33 -1.37 25.62
N GLU A 148 4.50 -1.93 26.82
CA GLU A 148 5.80 -2.47 27.24
C GLU A 148 6.26 -3.63 26.34
N LYS A 149 5.32 -4.51 25.94
CA LYS A 149 5.63 -5.59 24.98
C LYS A 149 5.98 -5.07 23.59
N ILE A 150 5.22 -4.12 23.06
CA ILE A 150 5.48 -3.48 21.77
C ILE A 150 6.87 -2.84 21.76
N LYS A 151 7.22 -2.11 22.83
CA LYS A 151 8.54 -1.50 22.99
C LYS A 151 9.67 -2.53 22.94
N GLN A 152 9.53 -3.64 23.67
CA GLN A 152 10.51 -4.75 23.66
C GLN A 152 10.69 -5.33 22.24
N TYR A 153 9.61 -5.50 21.49
CA TYR A 153 9.67 -6.04 20.13
C TYR A 153 10.29 -5.05 19.13
N ILE A 154 9.99 -3.75 19.25
CA ILE A 154 10.62 -2.69 18.44
C ILE A 154 12.13 -2.65 18.68
N GLU A 155 12.55 -2.61 19.95
CA GLU A 155 13.97 -2.59 20.30
C GLU A 155 14.70 -3.82 19.76
N ARG A 156 14.10 -5.01 19.88
CA ARG A 156 14.68 -6.23 19.34
C ARG A 156 14.79 -6.19 17.81
N ALA A 157 13.75 -5.73 17.12
CA ALA A 157 13.75 -5.61 15.66
C ALA A 157 14.85 -4.67 15.17
N GLU A 158 15.07 -3.52 15.82
CA GLU A 158 16.12 -2.57 15.46
C GLU A 158 17.53 -3.13 15.70
N ILE A 159 17.75 -3.83 16.82
CA ILE A 159 19.03 -4.54 17.08
C ILE A 159 19.31 -5.56 15.97
N LEU A 160 18.32 -6.39 15.63
CA LEU A 160 18.46 -7.42 14.60
C LEU A 160 18.71 -6.80 13.22
N LYS A 161 18.03 -5.70 12.89
CA LYS A 161 18.20 -4.96 11.64
C LYS A 161 19.59 -4.34 11.52
N ALA A 162 20.13 -3.79 12.61
CA ALA A 162 21.51 -3.32 12.68
C ALA A 162 22.50 -4.47 12.46
N ALA A 163 22.30 -5.61 13.12
CA ALA A 163 23.15 -6.80 12.95
C ALA A 163 23.09 -7.37 11.52
N VAL A 164 21.94 -7.34 10.85
CA VAL A 164 21.80 -7.73 9.44
C VAL A 164 22.56 -6.75 8.52
N LYS A 165 22.49 -5.44 8.81
CA LYS A 165 23.23 -4.40 8.06
C LYS A 165 24.74 -4.54 8.26
N GLU A 166 25.20 -4.86 9.46
CA GLU A 166 26.60 -5.10 9.83
C GLU A 166 27.17 -6.46 9.39
N LYS A 167 26.33 -7.46 9.07
CA LYS A 167 26.78 -8.69 8.36
C LYS A 167 26.86 -8.51 6.85
N ARG A 168 26.29 -7.42 6.31
CA ARG A 168 26.34 -7.00 4.90
C ARG A 168 27.55 -6.13 4.43
N PRO A 169 28.63 -5.83 5.19
CA PRO A 169 29.74 -5.00 4.71
C PRO A 169 30.66 -5.68 3.68
N PHE A 170 30.67 -7.01 3.56
CA PHE A 170 31.68 -7.73 2.74
C PHE A 170 31.24 -8.13 1.31
N LEU A 171 30.12 -7.58 0.80
CA LEU A 171 29.76 -7.70 -0.62
C LEU A 171 29.93 -6.38 -1.39
N ARG A 172 30.76 -5.46 -0.89
CA ARG A 172 31.04 -4.20 -1.57
C ARG A 172 32.53 -3.91 -1.66
N GLU A 173 33.22 -4.67 -2.51
CA GLU A 173 34.40 -4.16 -3.20
C GLU A 173 34.28 -4.40 -4.72
N LYS A 174 34.16 -3.30 -5.47
CA LYS A 174 34.80 -3.17 -6.79
C LYS A 174 35.97 -2.22 -6.56
N PRO A 175 37.18 -2.50 -7.09
CA PRO A 175 37.50 -1.90 -8.39
C PRO A 175 38.48 -2.74 -9.24
N HIS A 176 38.19 -2.90 -10.54
CA HIS A 176 39.26 -3.08 -11.52
C HIS A 176 39.07 -2.10 -12.68
N LYS A 177 39.75 -0.97 -12.59
CA LYS A 177 40.36 -0.28 -13.72
C LYS A 177 41.84 -0.17 -13.39
N LEU A 178 42.69 -0.68 -14.28
CA LEU A 178 43.98 -0.10 -14.65
C LEU A 178 44.70 -1.04 -15.63
N LEU A 179 44.77 -0.63 -16.89
CA LEU A 179 46.00 -0.33 -17.64
C LEU A 179 45.73 -0.48 -19.13
N GLY A 180 45.66 0.67 -19.81
CA GLY A 180 45.88 0.72 -21.25
C GLY A 180 47.37 0.53 -21.52
N VAL A 181 47.67 -0.27 -22.53
CA VAL A 181 48.92 -0.20 -23.29
C VAL A 181 48.54 -0.28 -24.77
N ASN A 182 48.96 0.73 -25.51
CA ASN A 182 48.88 0.85 -26.97
C ASN A 182 49.87 -0.10 -27.66
N SER A 183 49.47 -0.62 -28.83
CA SER A 183 50.26 -0.87 -30.06
C SER A 183 49.35 -1.73 -30.96
N GLU A 184 49.17 -1.57 -32.26
CA GLU A 184 49.83 -0.76 -33.29
C GLU A 184 48.91 -0.81 -34.52
N ALA A 185 48.88 0.27 -35.28
CA ALA A 185 48.29 0.29 -36.62
C ALA A 185 49.31 -0.26 -37.64
N THR A 186 48.86 -1.12 -38.53
CA THR A 186 49.42 -1.37 -39.88
C THR A 186 48.26 -1.93 -40.72
N ASP A 187 47.54 -1.09 -41.47
CA ASP A 187 47.74 -0.86 -42.91
C ASP A 187 48.11 -2.10 -43.73
N GLN A 188 47.15 -2.60 -44.52
CA GLN A 188 47.41 -3.10 -45.87
C GLN A 188 46.11 -3.13 -46.69
N ARG A 189 46.07 -2.25 -47.70
CA ARG A 189 45.14 -2.27 -48.84
C ARG A 189 45.52 -3.39 -49.83
N GLN A 190 44.54 -3.69 -50.70
CA GLN A 190 44.57 -4.41 -51.99
C GLN A 190 44.14 -5.89 -51.89
N GLY A 191 43.26 -6.44 -52.74
CA GLY A 191 42.80 -5.98 -54.04
C GLY A 191 41.55 -6.70 -54.58
N LYS A 192 41.12 -6.20 -55.74
CA LYS A 192 40.01 -6.61 -56.62
C LYS A 192 40.03 -8.10 -57.00
N GLN A 193 38.86 -8.70 -57.22
CA GLN A 193 38.36 -9.24 -58.52
C GLN A 193 37.01 -9.96 -58.27
N GLN A 194 35.89 -9.46 -58.79
CA GLN A 194 35.27 -9.80 -60.09
C GLN A 194 34.76 -11.24 -60.24
N ASN A 195 33.43 -11.31 -60.39
CA ASN A 195 32.59 -12.30 -61.06
C ASN A 195 33.29 -13.26 -62.02
N HIS A 196 32.88 -14.54 -62.01
CA HIS A 196 32.39 -15.18 -63.22
C HIS A 196 31.53 -16.43 -62.91
N ALA A 197 30.44 -16.56 -63.65
CA ALA A 197 29.46 -17.64 -63.64
C ALA A 197 30.00 -18.94 -64.24
N HIS A 198 29.52 -20.10 -63.76
CA HIS A 198 29.04 -21.19 -64.61
C HIS A 198 28.28 -22.26 -63.79
N LEU A 199 27.03 -22.53 -64.19
CA LEU A 199 26.28 -23.79 -64.00
C LEU A 199 26.97 -24.95 -64.78
N PRO A 200 26.50 -26.23 -64.82
CA PRO A 200 25.19 -26.75 -64.40
C PRO A 200 25.19 -28.10 -63.62
N ALA A 201 23.98 -28.40 -63.11
CA ALA A 201 23.26 -29.66 -62.99
C ALA A 201 24.00 -31.01 -63.04
N GLU A 202 23.75 -31.86 -62.03
CA GLU A 202 22.77 -32.96 -62.08
C GLU A 202 22.01 -33.04 -60.75
#